data_AF-A0A5S9MC70-F1
#
_entry.id   AF-A0A5S9MC70-F1
#
_cell.length_a   1.000
_cell.length_b   1.000
_cell.length_c   1.000
_cell.angle_alpha   90.00
_cell.angle_beta   90.00
_cell.angle_gamma   90.00
#
_symmetry.space_group_name_H-M   'P 1'
#
loop_
_entity.id
_entity.type
_entity.pdbx_description
1 polymer ?
#
loop_
_entity_poly.entity_id
_entity_poly.type
_entity_poly.pdbx_seq_one_letter_code
_entity_poly.pdbx_strand_id
1 'polypeptide(L)'
;MAATFFFNLGLAETERPELLTRSFDREMLVKNISLYNFHIYDGVLQSKQSAQRALADSNNSLTEIENYVSANQTDRNEKTFGQAKGRNVILVSLESTQSFVINEKLNGKKNYPFLNKLIKKSYNFTNFYHQTGQGKTSDSEFIVDNSLYPLGRGAVFFTNPSNEFTATPELLKDEGYHSSVIHANNKSFWNRDLIYDSFGYDKFFDIKSFDVNEENSVGWGLKDGPFFEQSAELMKSIPQPFYTRLITLTNHFPFDLDEEDKLIDEYDSKSKTLNKYFPTVRYQDEALKLFFKKMKEAGLYDNSIFVLYGDHYGISENHNEAMGQFLNKEITPFEEVQLQKVPFVVHSRGDRSTSKRN
;
A
#
# COMPACT_ATOMS: atom_id res chain seq x y z
N MET A 1 -21.11 -33.98 -4.31
CA MET A 1 -19.89 -33.16 -4.10
C MET A 1 -20.01 -31.78 -4.76
N ALA A 2 -20.23 -31.65 -6.07
CA ALA A 2 -20.38 -30.32 -6.71
C ALA A 2 -21.55 -29.49 -6.14
N ALA A 3 -22.72 -30.10 -5.90
CA ALA A 3 -23.87 -29.40 -5.32
C ALA A 3 -23.58 -28.84 -3.92
N THR A 4 -22.86 -29.59 -3.07
CA THR A 4 -22.44 -29.16 -1.73
C THR A 4 -21.41 -28.04 -1.79
N PHE A 5 -20.50 -28.08 -2.76
CA PHE A 5 -19.54 -27.01 -3.04
C PHE A 5 -20.26 -25.70 -3.42
N PHE A 6 -21.16 -25.74 -4.40
CA PHE A 6 -21.90 -24.55 -4.84
C PHE A 6 -22.86 -24.02 -3.78
N PHE A 7 -23.44 -24.90 -2.96
CA PHE A 7 -24.29 -24.50 -1.83
C PHE A 7 -23.48 -23.78 -0.74
N ASN A 8 -22.36 -24.35 -0.31
CA ASN A 8 -21.48 -23.72 0.69
C ASN A 8 -20.85 -22.43 0.16
N LEU A 9 -20.46 -22.39 -1.11
CA LEU A 9 -19.96 -21.18 -1.76
C LEU A 9 -21.04 -20.10 -1.84
N GLY A 10 -22.29 -20.47 -2.15
CA GLY A 10 -23.42 -19.54 -2.17
C GLY A 10 -23.73 -18.94 -0.79
N LEU A 11 -23.66 -19.74 0.27
CA LEU A 11 -23.78 -19.24 1.66
C LEU A 11 -22.62 -18.32 2.05
N ALA A 12 -21.39 -18.70 1.69
CA ALA A 12 -20.21 -17.90 1.99
C ALA A 12 -20.18 -16.57 1.19
N GLU A 13 -20.67 -16.57 -0.06
CA GLU A 13 -20.84 -15.36 -0.89
C GLU A 13 -22.00 -14.47 -0.40
N THR A 14 -23.04 -15.03 0.23
CA THR A 14 -24.11 -14.21 0.83
C THR A 14 -23.66 -13.55 2.14
N GLU A 15 -22.81 -14.21 2.92
CA GLU A 15 -22.18 -13.60 4.11
C GLU A 15 -21.07 -12.61 3.73
N ARG A 16 -20.33 -12.88 2.65
CA ARG A 16 -19.29 -11.99 2.10
C ARG A 16 -19.34 -11.97 0.57
N PRO A 17 -19.96 -10.94 -0.03
CA PRO A 17 -19.95 -10.77 -1.47
C PRO A 17 -18.52 -10.67 -2.02
N GLU A 18 -18.27 -11.31 -3.16
CA GLU A 18 -16.98 -11.37 -3.84
C GLU A 18 -15.89 -12.15 -3.08
N LEU A 19 -16.27 -13.12 -2.23
CA LEU A 19 -15.34 -13.90 -1.40
C LEU A 19 -14.21 -14.54 -2.21
N LEU A 20 -14.49 -15.08 -3.40
CA LEU A 20 -13.47 -15.73 -4.24
C LEU A 20 -12.70 -14.78 -5.16
N THR A 21 -13.16 -13.53 -5.31
CA THR A 21 -12.58 -12.52 -6.23
C THR A 21 -11.84 -11.40 -5.50
N ARG A 22 -12.20 -11.11 -4.24
CA ARG A 22 -11.53 -10.15 -3.34
C ARG A 22 -10.88 -10.81 -2.12
N SER A 23 -10.50 -12.09 -2.23
CA SER A 23 -9.85 -12.74 -1.11
C SER A 23 -8.42 -12.25 -0.92
N PHE A 24 -8.10 -11.88 0.31
CA PHE A 24 -6.79 -11.41 0.76
C PHE A 24 -6.15 -12.32 1.81
N ASP A 25 -6.81 -13.41 2.21
CA ASP A 25 -6.32 -14.33 3.22
C ASP A 25 -6.73 -15.79 2.94
N ARG A 26 -5.74 -16.67 2.79
CA ARG A 26 -5.95 -18.12 2.58
C ARG A 26 -6.55 -18.79 3.80
N GLU A 27 -6.18 -18.39 5.02
CA GLU A 27 -6.77 -18.96 6.23
C GLU A 27 -8.26 -18.63 6.30
N MET A 28 -8.64 -17.40 5.95
CA MET A 28 -10.03 -16.98 5.86
C MET A 28 -10.79 -17.78 4.78
N LEU A 29 -10.19 -18.01 3.61
CA LEU A 29 -10.80 -18.87 2.59
C LEU A 29 -11.04 -20.27 3.13
N VAL A 30 -10.01 -20.91 3.70
CA VAL A 30 -10.14 -22.27 4.24
C VAL A 30 -11.21 -22.34 5.33
N LYS A 31 -11.33 -21.32 6.19
CA LYS A 31 -12.39 -21.24 7.21
C LYS A 31 -13.79 -21.16 6.59
N ASN A 32 -13.97 -20.36 5.54
CA ASN A 32 -15.29 -20.11 4.94
C ASN A 32 -15.73 -21.18 3.95
N ILE A 33 -14.83 -21.72 3.14
CA ILE A 33 -15.18 -22.71 2.11
C ILE A 33 -14.78 -24.15 2.47
N SER A 34 -14.06 -24.38 3.57
CA SER A 34 -13.43 -25.65 3.99
C SER A 34 -12.18 -26.04 3.19
N LEU A 35 -11.31 -26.84 3.82
CA LEU A 35 -10.04 -27.29 3.24
C LEU A 35 -10.20 -28.04 1.91
N TYR A 36 -11.17 -28.96 1.81
CA TYR A 36 -11.38 -29.76 0.60
C TYR A 36 -11.76 -28.88 -0.61
N ASN A 37 -12.69 -27.94 -0.40
CA ASN A 37 -13.15 -27.03 -1.44
C ASN A 37 -12.08 -26.00 -1.80
N PHE A 38 -11.27 -25.56 -0.82
CA PHE A 38 -10.11 -24.71 -1.07
C PHE A 38 -9.13 -25.39 -2.03
N HIS A 39 -8.80 -26.67 -1.83
CA HIS A 39 -7.92 -27.39 -2.76
C HIS A 39 -8.51 -27.54 -4.17
N ILE A 40 -9.83 -27.67 -4.32
CA ILE A 40 -10.47 -27.66 -5.65
C ILE A 40 -10.31 -26.27 -6.29
N TYR A 41 -10.61 -25.20 -5.56
CA TYR A 41 -10.47 -23.83 -6.04
C TYR A 41 -9.02 -23.52 -6.45
N ASP A 42 -8.06 -23.86 -5.60
CA ASP A 42 -6.63 -23.69 -5.85
C ASP A 42 -6.16 -24.51 -7.06
N GLY A 43 -6.61 -25.76 -7.19
CA GLY A 43 -6.33 -26.59 -8.36
C GLY A 43 -6.85 -26.01 -9.67
N VAL A 44 -8.03 -25.36 -9.66
CA VAL A 44 -8.57 -24.65 -10.83
C VAL A 44 -7.72 -23.44 -11.19
N LEU A 45 -7.31 -22.64 -10.21
CA LEU A 45 -6.42 -21.49 -10.44
C LEU A 45 -5.08 -21.93 -11.02
N GLN A 46 -4.44 -22.93 -10.40
CA GLN A 46 -3.16 -23.47 -10.85
C GLN A 46 -3.25 -24.03 -12.28
N SER A 47 -4.34 -24.73 -12.61
CA SER A 47 -4.58 -25.26 -13.95
C SER A 47 -4.70 -24.15 -14.99
N LYS A 48 -5.47 -23.08 -14.69
CA LYS A 48 -5.59 -21.91 -15.57
C LYS A 48 -4.25 -21.21 -15.79
N GLN A 49 -3.47 -21.00 -14.72
CA GLN A 49 -2.17 -20.37 -14.82
C GLN A 49 -1.18 -21.21 -15.64
N SER A 50 -1.15 -22.52 -15.40
CA SER A 50 -0.26 -23.46 -16.11
C SER A 50 -0.59 -23.51 -17.60
N ALA A 51 -1.88 -23.53 -17.96
CA ALA A 51 -2.34 -23.47 -19.34
C ALA A 51 -1.95 -22.15 -20.01
N GLN A 52 -2.10 -21.00 -19.33
CA GLN A 52 -1.67 -19.71 -19.87
C GLN A 52 -0.17 -19.67 -20.15
N ARG A 53 0.68 -20.20 -19.25
CA ARG A 53 2.13 -20.29 -19.48
C ARG A 53 2.47 -21.18 -20.66
N ALA A 54 1.83 -22.35 -20.78
CA ALA A 54 2.10 -23.30 -21.87
C ALA A 54 1.69 -22.78 -23.27
N LEU A 55 0.70 -21.88 -23.32
CA LEU A 55 0.20 -21.28 -24.56
C LEU A 55 0.90 -19.96 -24.92
N ALA A 56 1.81 -19.46 -24.08
CA ALA A 56 2.54 -18.24 -24.34
C ALA A 56 3.69 -18.49 -25.32
N ASP A 57 3.75 -17.73 -26.42
CA ASP A 57 4.87 -17.77 -27.39
C ASP A 57 6.05 -16.94 -26.86
N SER A 58 6.88 -17.54 -26.00
CA SER A 58 7.83 -16.80 -25.14
C SER A 58 8.92 -16.04 -25.89
N ASN A 59 9.34 -16.49 -27.08
CA ASN A 59 10.51 -15.92 -27.75
C ASN A 59 10.20 -14.64 -28.55
N ASN A 60 9.06 -14.60 -29.25
CA ASN A 60 8.67 -13.42 -30.02
C ASN A 60 8.16 -12.30 -29.09
N SER A 61 7.41 -12.66 -28.03
CA SER A 61 6.79 -11.68 -27.13
C SER A 61 7.80 -10.89 -26.28
N LEU A 62 8.90 -11.51 -25.83
CA LEU A 62 9.91 -10.79 -25.03
C LEU A 62 10.65 -9.74 -25.87
N THR A 63 11.03 -10.09 -27.09
CA THR A 63 11.71 -9.15 -28.01
C THR A 63 10.83 -7.92 -28.30
N GLU A 64 9.52 -8.11 -28.48
CA GLU A 64 8.57 -7.00 -28.68
C GLU A 64 8.47 -6.10 -27.44
N ILE A 65 8.43 -6.68 -26.23
CA ILE A 65 8.40 -5.94 -24.97
C ILE A 65 9.71 -5.15 -24.78
N GLU A 66 10.86 -5.77 -25.00
CA GLU A 66 12.17 -5.11 -24.90
C GLU A 66 12.29 -3.93 -25.86
N ASN A 67 11.84 -4.11 -27.11
CA ASN A 67 11.80 -3.05 -28.11
C ASN A 67 10.88 -1.90 -27.65
N TYR A 68 9.69 -2.22 -27.13
CA TYR A 68 8.76 -1.20 -26.61
C TYR A 68 9.35 -0.42 -25.44
N VAL A 69 9.93 -1.11 -24.44
CA VAL A 69 10.54 -0.46 -23.27
C VAL A 69 11.72 0.42 -23.70
N SER A 70 12.61 -0.10 -24.55
CA SER A 70 13.77 0.63 -25.05
C SER A 70 13.38 1.87 -25.86
N ALA A 71 12.36 1.76 -26.71
CA ALA A 71 11.88 2.88 -27.51
C ALA A 71 11.20 3.99 -26.68
N ASN A 72 10.70 3.68 -25.49
CA ASN A 72 10.01 4.61 -24.59
C ASN A 72 10.86 5.02 -23.38
N GLN A 73 12.11 4.58 -23.30
CA GLN A 73 13.01 4.95 -22.20
C GLN A 73 13.33 6.45 -22.27
N THR A 74 13.23 7.13 -21.13
CA THR A 74 13.54 8.55 -21.02
C THR A 74 14.94 8.77 -20.44
N ASP A 75 15.60 9.83 -20.88
CA ASP A 75 16.91 10.21 -20.36
C ASP A 75 16.86 10.60 -18.89
N ARG A 76 17.94 10.30 -18.17
CA ARG A 76 18.12 10.69 -16.77
C ARG A 76 18.26 12.21 -16.69
N ASN A 77 17.57 12.82 -15.72
CA ASN A 77 17.75 14.25 -15.45
C ASN A 77 19.09 14.48 -14.72
N GLU A 78 20.07 15.08 -15.41
CA GLU A 78 21.42 15.32 -14.90
C GLU A 78 21.45 16.09 -13.57
N LYS A 79 20.45 16.93 -13.30
CA LYS A 79 20.40 17.72 -12.06
C LYS A 79 20.08 16.86 -10.85
N THR A 80 19.23 15.85 -11.00
CA THR A 80 18.75 15.02 -9.88
C THR A 80 19.40 13.63 -9.83
N PHE A 81 19.98 13.17 -10.95
CA PHE A 81 20.62 11.86 -11.01
C PHE A 81 21.78 11.74 -10.01
N GLY A 82 21.77 10.68 -9.20
CA GLY A 82 22.83 10.39 -8.23
C GLY A 82 22.84 11.24 -6.96
N GLN A 83 21.96 12.25 -6.81
CA GLN A 83 21.95 13.15 -5.63
C GLN A 83 21.79 12.43 -4.28
N ALA A 84 21.19 11.24 -4.29
CA ALA A 84 20.94 10.45 -3.10
C ALA A 84 21.64 9.08 -3.11
N LYS A 85 22.71 8.93 -3.90
CA LYS A 85 23.51 7.70 -3.95
C LYS A 85 23.99 7.30 -2.54
N GLY A 86 23.81 6.02 -2.18
CA GLY A 86 24.26 5.46 -0.91
C GLY A 86 23.41 5.85 0.31
N ARG A 87 22.31 6.59 0.13
CA ARG A 87 21.35 6.86 1.20
C ARG A 87 20.42 5.68 1.39
N ASN A 88 19.90 5.49 2.60
CA ASN A 88 18.80 4.56 2.82
C ASN A 88 17.56 5.05 2.09
N VAL A 89 16.71 4.11 1.68
CA VAL A 89 15.43 4.39 1.05
C VAL A 89 14.33 3.81 1.93
N ILE A 90 13.42 4.66 2.37
CA ILE A 90 12.31 4.29 3.24
C ILE A 90 11.01 4.60 2.51
N LEU A 91 10.35 3.55 2.05
CA LEU A 91 9.01 3.63 1.49
C LEU A 91 7.99 3.56 2.64
N VAL A 92 7.00 4.45 2.62
CA VAL A 92 5.88 4.41 3.56
C VAL A 92 4.58 4.40 2.77
N SER A 93 3.92 3.23 2.77
CA SER A 93 2.59 3.05 2.20
C SER A 93 1.56 3.57 3.18
N LEU A 94 0.93 4.71 2.83
CA LEU A 94 -0.14 5.35 3.58
C LEU A 94 -1.48 4.73 3.18
N GLU A 95 -1.87 3.70 3.93
CA GLU A 95 -3.09 2.91 3.71
C GLU A 95 -4.30 3.81 3.40
N SER A 96 -4.97 3.52 2.28
CA SER A 96 -6.22 4.12 1.82
C SER A 96 -6.23 5.65 1.82
N THR A 97 -5.07 6.29 1.64
CA THR A 97 -4.94 7.76 1.68
C THR A 97 -5.12 8.39 0.31
N GLN A 98 -6.17 9.20 0.14
CA GLN A 98 -6.40 9.97 -1.08
C GLN A 98 -5.89 11.40 -0.94
N SER A 99 -5.52 12.04 -2.07
CA SER A 99 -4.97 13.40 -2.07
C SER A 99 -5.98 14.46 -1.62
N PHE A 100 -7.29 14.19 -1.65
CA PHE A 100 -8.30 15.18 -1.28
C PHE A 100 -8.22 15.58 0.20
N VAL A 101 -7.58 14.80 1.08
CA VAL A 101 -7.40 15.20 2.49
C VAL A 101 -6.18 16.10 2.72
N ILE A 102 -5.30 16.24 1.73
CA ILE A 102 -4.12 17.09 1.81
C ILE A 102 -4.53 18.56 1.73
N ASN A 103 -4.00 19.39 2.62
CA ASN A 103 -4.38 20.78 2.86
C ASN A 103 -5.85 21.06 3.23
N GLU A 104 -6.71 20.04 3.26
CA GLU A 104 -8.11 20.17 3.66
C GLU A 104 -8.32 20.23 5.18
N LYS A 105 -9.50 20.70 5.56
CA LYS A 105 -9.93 20.82 6.96
C LYS A 105 -11.30 20.19 7.18
N LEU A 106 -11.46 19.52 8.30
CA LEU A 106 -12.74 19.15 8.87
C LEU A 106 -13.03 20.03 10.09
N ASN A 107 -14.16 20.73 10.10
CA ASN A 107 -14.58 21.60 11.21
C ASN A 107 -13.49 22.59 11.67
N GLY A 108 -12.76 23.17 10.70
CA GLY A 108 -11.65 24.11 10.94
C GLY A 108 -10.31 23.47 11.33
N LYS A 109 -10.27 22.17 11.63
CA LYS A 109 -9.05 21.42 11.97
C LYS A 109 -8.48 20.74 10.70
N LYS A 110 -7.18 20.89 10.43
CA LYS A 110 -6.54 20.31 9.21
C LYS A 110 -6.50 18.79 9.25
N ASN A 111 -6.82 18.07 8.19
CA ASN A 111 -6.79 16.59 8.23
C ASN A 111 -5.37 16.05 8.45
N TYR A 112 -4.39 16.55 7.68
CA TYR A 112 -2.98 16.12 7.67
C TYR A 112 -1.97 17.23 8.06
N PRO A 113 -1.97 17.79 9.29
CA PRO A 113 -1.13 18.94 9.64
C PRO A 113 0.38 18.71 9.52
N PHE A 114 0.89 17.53 9.90
CA PHE A 114 2.32 17.21 9.79
C PHE A 114 2.75 17.00 8.33
N LEU A 115 2.04 16.18 7.56
CA LEU A 115 2.34 15.94 6.14
C LEU A 115 2.25 17.23 5.32
N ASN A 116 1.26 18.09 5.58
CA ASN A 116 1.17 19.42 4.96
C ASN A 116 2.40 20.30 5.23
N LYS A 117 3.05 20.15 6.40
CA LYS A 117 4.29 20.86 6.73
C LYS A 117 5.49 20.21 6.05
N LEU A 118 5.51 18.88 5.97
CA LEU A 118 6.58 18.11 5.32
C LEU A 118 6.64 18.41 3.82
N ILE A 119 5.50 18.37 3.13
CA ILE A 119 5.36 18.64 1.68
C ILE A 119 6.03 19.95 1.24
N LYS A 120 5.98 21.00 2.08
CA LYS A 120 6.62 22.30 1.78
C LYS A 120 8.15 22.24 1.67
N LYS A 121 8.76 21.13 2.10
CA LYS A 121 10.20 20.88 2.10
C LYS A 121 10.54 19.58 1.36
N SER A 122 9.68 19.17 0.43
CA SER A 122 9.78 17.90 -0.27
C SER A 122 9.45 18.11 -1.74
N TYR A 123 9.81 17.13 -2.56
CA TYR A 123 9.18 16.96 -3.87
C TYR A 123 7.78 16.39 -3.63
N ASN A 124 6.76 17.05 -4.16
CA ASN A 124 5.37 16.67 -4.00
C ASN A 124 4.68 16.65 -5.35
N PHE A 125 4.05 15.53 -5.67
CA PHE A 125 3.39 15.31 -6.95
C PHE A 125 1.88 15.35 -6.75
N THR A 126 1.26 16.45 -7.15
CA THR A 126 -0.18 16.69 -6.92
C THR A 126 -1.10 16.01 -7.93
N ASN A 127 -0.53 15.44 -8.99
CA ASN A 127 -1.25 14.70 -10.03
C ASN A 127 -0.68 13.28 -10.14
N PHE A 128 -0.61 12.59 -9.01
CA PHE A 128 -0.20 11.20 -8.90
C PHE A 128 -1.40 10.32 -8.59
N TYR A 129 -1.52 9.19 -9.26
CA TYR A 129 -2.69 8.31 -9.23
C TYR A 129 -2.24 6.90 -8.88
N HIS A 130 -3.04 6.20 -8.07
CA HIS A 130 -2.86 4.76 -7.93
C HIS A 130 -3.35 4.06 -9.21
N GLN A 131 -2.83 2.86 -9.47
CA GLN A 131 -3.15 2.06 -10.65
C GLN A 131 -3.60 0.64 -10.25
N THR A 132 -4.20 0.53 -9.07
CA THR A 132 -4.57 -0.76 -8.46
C THR A 132 -5.89 -1.31 -9.01
N GLY A 133 -6.05 -2.63 -8.94
CA GLY A 133 -7.28 -3.35 -9.27
C GLY A 133 -7.92 -3.97 -8.04
N GLN A 134 -8.19 -5.27 -8.12
CA GLN A 134 -8.79 -6.05 -7.03
C GLN A 134 -7.79 -6.42 -5.93
N GLY A 135 -6.48 -6.40 -6.21
CA GLY A 135 -5.43 -6.69 -5.23
C GLY A 135 -5.09 -5.53 -4.29
N LYS A 136 -5.64 -4.33 -4.53
CA LYS A 136 -5.57 -3.19 -3.60
C LYS A 136 -4.14 -2.90 -3.14
N THR A 137 -3.85 -2.96 -1.84
CA THR A 137 -2.50 -2.75 -1.30
C THR A 137 -1.47 -3.63 -1.99
N SER A 138 -1.75 -4.92 -2.22
CA SER A 138 -0.81 -5.83 -2.89
C SER A 138 -0.53 -5.46 -4.36
N ASP A 139 -1.52 -4.89 -5.07
CA ASP A 139 -1.30 -4.35 -6.41
C ASP A 139 -0.40 -3.11 -6.36
N SER A 140 -0.59 -2.24 -5.37
CA SER A 140 0.28 -1.07 -5.18
C SER A 140 1.72 -1.51 -4.90
N GLU A 141 1.91 -2.52 -4.07
CA GLU A 141 3.24 -3.09 -3.78
C GLU A 141 3.87 -3.69 -5.04
N PHE A 142 3.09 -4.45 -5.82
CA PHE A 142 3.52 -5.02 -7.09
C PHE A 142 4.03 -3.94 -8.06
N ILE A 143 3.25 -2.88 -8.25
CA ILE A 143 3.59 -1.75 -9.13
C ILE A 143 4.87 -1.06 -8.67
N VAL A 144 4.99 -0.78 -7.36
CA VAL A 144 6.16 -0.06 -6.83
C VAL A 144 7.43 -0.90 -6.98
N ASP A 145 7.37 -2.21 -6.75
CA ASP A 145 8.57 -3.06 -6.84
C ASP A 145 8.97 -3.42 -8.27
N ASN A 146 8.02 -3.52 -9.21
CA ASN A 146 8.26 -4.06 -10.54
C ASN A 146 8.04 -3.07 -11.69
N SER A 147 7.40 -1.92 -11.45
CA SER A 147 6.94 -0.99 -12.48
C SER A 147 6.04 -1.66 -13.54
N LEU A 148 5.27 -2.66 -13.12
CA LEU A 148 4.31 -3.40 -13.94
C LEU A 148 2.89 -3.21 -13.41
N TYR A 149 1.90 -3.15 -14.31
CA TYR A 149 0.50 -3.17 -13.92
C TYR A 149 0.11 -4.52 -13.33
N PRO A 150 -0.81 -4.55 -12.34
CA PRO A 150 -1.38 -5.79 -11.86
C PRO A 150 -2.30 -6.42 -12.92
N LEU A 151 -2.81 -7.62 -12.63
CA LEU A 151 -3.81 -8.25 -13.47
C LEU A 151 -5.16 -7.53 -13.35
N GLY A 152 -5.93 -7.49 -14.44
CA GLY A 152 -7.31 -6.98 -14.43
C GLY A 152 -8.32 -7.86 -13.64
N ARG A 153 -7.85 -8.89 -12.95
CA ARG A 153 -8.65 -9.81 -12.12
C ARG A 153 -7.81 -10.39 -10.98
N GLY A 154 -8.43 -10.58 -9.82
CA GLY A 154 -7.75 -11.10 -8.63
C GLY A 154 -6.56 -10.22 -8.20
N ALA A 155 -5.65 -10.80 -7.43
CA ALA A 155 -4.39 -10.17 -7.04
C ALA A 155 -3.21 -10.99 -7.53
N VAL A 156 -2.21 -10.32 -8.11
CA VAL A 156 -0.99 -10.95 -8.64
C VAL A 156 -0.30 -11.79 -7.56
N PHE A 157 -0.33 -11.31 -6.32
CA PHE A 157 0.32 -11.98 -5.20
C PHE A 157 -0.24 -13.39 -4.94
N PHE A 158 -1.51 -13.67 -5.23
CA PHE A 158 -2.07 -15.01 -5.10
C PHE A 158 -1.90 -15.85 -6.36
N THR A 159 -2.07 -15.25 -7.53
CA THR A 159 -2.15 -15.99 -8.79
C THR A 159 -0.79 -16.24 -9.42
N ASN A 160 0.21 -15.43 -9.10
CA ASN A 160 1.54 -15.48 -9.71
C ASN A 160 2.70 -15.33 -8.70
N PRO A 161 2.63 -15.89 -7.48
CA PRO A 161 3.68 -15.69 -6.47
C PRO A 161 5.03 -16.29 -6.86
N SER A 162 5.06 -17.28 -7.75
CA SER A 162 6.26 -18.01 -8.19
C SER A 162 6.68 -17.63 -9.62
N ASN A 163 6.26 -16.48 -10.11
CA ASN A 163 6.88 -15.91 -11.31
C ASN A 163 8.32 -15.47 -10.97
N GLU A 164 9.18 -15.47 -11.98
CA GLU A 164 10.49 -14.80 -11.91
C GLU A 164 10.28 -13.31 -12.13
N PHE A 165 10.86 -12.50 -11.24
CA PHE A 165 10.79 -11.04 -11.28
C PHE A 165 12.20 -10.47 -11.27
N THR A 166 12.36 -9.27 -11.80
CA THR A 166 13.55 -8.43 -11.60
C THR A 166 13.10 -7.19 -10.83
N ALA A 167 12.87 -7.40 -9.54
CA ALA A 167 12.23 -6.40 -8.70
C ALA A 167 13.25 -5.41 -8.09
N THR A 168 12.78 -4.23 -7.69
CA THR A 168 13.58 -3.19 -7.04
C THR A 168 14.47 -3.69 -5.88
N PRO A 169 13.98 -4.49 -4.90
CA PRO A 169 14.84 -5.00 -3.83
C PRO A 169 15.99 -5.89 -4.33
N GLU A 170 15.77 -6.73 -5.35
CA GLU A 170 16.82 -7.53 -5.99
C GLU A 170 17.87 -6.64 -6.69
N LEU A 171 17.41 -5.65 -7.48
CA LEU A 171 18.32 -4.72 -8.16
C LEU A 171 19.15 -3.89 -7.19
N LEU A 172 18.59 -3.49 -6.05
CA LEU A 172 19.33 -2.73 -5.03
C LEU A 172 20.28 -3.61 -4.23
N LYS A 173 20.02 -4.91 -4.11
CA LYS A 173 20.93 -5.87 -3.48
C LYS A 173 22.26 -5.96 -4.19
N ASP A 174 22.25 -5.92 -5.53
CA ASP A 174 23.48 -5.85 -6.35
C ASP A 174 24.30 -4.57 -6.10
N GLU A 175 23.64 -3.50 -5.65
CA GLU A 175 24.26 -2.23 -5.24
C GLU A 175 24.62 -2.21 -3.74
N GLY A 176 24.52 -3.35 -3.04
CA GLY A 176 24.89 -3.51 -1.63
C GLY A 176 23.85 -3.07 -0.63
N TYR A 177 22.58 -2.90 -1.03
CA TYR A 177 21.49 -2.57 -0.11
C TYR A 177 20.94 -3.81 0.58
N HIS A 178 20.57 -3.66 1.85
CA HIS A 178 19.77 -4.64 2.58
C HIS A 178 18.29 -4.28 2.46
N SER A 179 17.48 -5.18 1.92
CA SER A 179 16.06 -4.92 1.67
C SER A 179 15.16 -5.53 2.73
N SER A 180 14.11 -4.80 3.14
CA SER A 180 13.14 -5.33 4.10
C SER A 180 11.73 -4.79 3.93
N VAL A 181 10.74 -5.60 4.26
CA VAL A 181 9.36 -5.14 4.50
C VAL A 181 9.06 -5.19 6.00
N ILE A 182 8.34 -4.20 6.50
CA ILE A 182 7.88 -4.13 7.89
C ILE A 182 6.37 -3.87 7.89
N HIS A 183 5.61 -4.82 8.44
CA HIS A 183 4.16 -4.73 8.52
C HIS A 183 3.65 -5.58 9.68
N ALA A 184 2.87 -4.98 10.59
CA ALA A 184 2.35 -5.64 11.78
C ALA A 184 1.07 -6.45 11.50
N ASN A 185 1.12 -7.32 10.49
CA ASN A 185 0.08 -8.31 10.18
C ASN A 185 0.73 -9.67 9.89
N ASN A 186 -0.08 -10.73 9.85
CA ASN A 186 0.39 -12.06 9.48
C ASN A 186 1.01 -12.04 8.07
N LYS A 187 2.19 -12.63 7.93
CA LYS A 187 2.92 -12.67 6.66
C LYS A 187 2.21 -13.40 5.52
N SER A 188 1.29 -14.32 5.84
CA SER A 188 0.49 -15.03 4.82
C SER A 188 -0.63 -14.16 4.23
N PHE A 189 -0.95 -13.04 4.87
CA PHE A 189 -1.92 -12.09 4.35
C PHE A 189 -1.42 -11.48 3.04
N TRP A 190 -2.30 -11.42 2.06
CA TRP A 190 -1.97 -11.17 0.65
C TRP A 190 -0.95 -12.13 0.05
N ASN A 191 -0.61 -13.27 0.67
CA ASN A 191 0.44 -14.20 0.20
C ASN A 191 1.83 -13.55 0.09
N ARG A 192 2.10 -12.56 0.95
CA ARG A 192 3.36 -11.80 0.99
C ARG A 192 4.58 -12.67 1.27
N ASP A 193 4.43 -13.67 2.13
CA ASP A 193 5.51 -14.59 2.48
C ASP A 193 6.07 -15.38 1.28
N LEU A 194 5.26 -15.68 0.28
CA LEU A 194 5.72 -16.31 -0.96
C LEU A 194 6.25 -15.31 -1.97
N ILE A 195 5.54 -14.21 -2.24
CA ILE A 195 5.95 -13.32 -3.34
C ILE A 195 7.15 -12.45 -2.99
N TYR A 196 7.36 -12.08 -1.72
CA TYR A 196 8.54 -11.31 -1.33
C TYR A 196 9.84 -12.10 -1.52
N ASP A 197 9.79 -13.44 -1.43
CA ASP A 197 10.91 -14.31 -1.79
C ASP A 197 11.22 -14.17 -3.30
N SER A 198 10.19 -14.23 -4.15
CA SER A 198 10.32 -14.03 -5.59
C SER A 198 10.72 -12.61 -6.01
N PHE A 199 10.48 -11.60 -5.18
CA PHE A 199 11.00 -10.24 -5.40
C PHE A 199 12.45 -10.08 -4.90
N GLY A 200 12.97 -11.01 -4.09
CA GLY A 200 14.32 -10.93 -3.56
C GLY A 200 14.47 -10.02 -2.33
N TYR A 201 13.41 -9.82 -1.54
CA TYR A 201 13.53 -9.13 -0.24
C TYR A 201 14.36 -9.97 0.75
N ASP A 202 15.31 -9.35 1.46
CA ASP A 202 16.15 -10.08 2.43
C ASP A 202 15.40 -10.41 3.72
N LYS A 203 14.43 -9.58 4.12
CA LYS A 203 13.70 -9.77 5.38
C LYS A 203 12.28 -9.23 5.36
N PHE A 204 11.37 -9.98 5.97
CA PHE A 204 10.02 -9.51 6.29
C PHE A 204 9.82 -9.54 7.81
N PHE A 205 9.67 -8.36 8.41
CA PHE A 205 9.24 -8.18 9.80
C PHE A 205 7.71 -8.16 9.85
N ASP A 206 7.13 -9.34 10.07
CA ASP A 206 5.69 -9.53 10.23
C ASP A 206 5.22 -9.26 11.67
N ILE A 207 3.96 -9.53 11.98
CA ILE A 207 3.37 -9.34 13.32
C ILE A 207 4.17 -9.95 14.47
N LYS A 208 4.96 -11.02 14.25
CA LYS A 208 5.79 -11.65 15.30
C LYS A 208 6.99 -10.79 15.72
N SER A 209 7.29 -9.75 14.94
CA SER A 209 8.36 -8.80 15.24
C SER A 209 7.92 -7.66 16.15
N PHE A 210 6.63 -7.65 16.55
CA PHE A 210 6.01 -6.56 17.32
C PHE A 210 5.47 -7.06 18.64
N ASP A 211 5.47 -6.18 19.63
CA ASP A 211 4.65 -6.29 20.83
C ASP A 211 3.24 -5.78 20.51
N VAL A 212 2.29 -6.72 20.50
CA VAL A 212 0.89 -6.49 20.12
C VAL A 212 0.01 -6.92 21.28
N ASN A 213 -0.86 -6.01 21.72
CA ASN A 213 -1.83 -6.23 22.77
C ASN A 213 -3.16 -5.52 22.41
N GLU A 214 -4.17 -5.71 23.26
CA GLU A 214 -5.51 -5.16 23.02
C GLU A 214 -5.51 -3.63 23.01
N GLU A 215 -4.75 -2.98 23.90
CA GLU A 215 -4.71 -1.51 24.03
C GLU A 215 -4.08 -0.83 22.80
N ASN A 216 -3.10 -1.49 22.17
CA ASN A 216 -2.36 -0.95 21.04
C ASN A 216 -2.87 -1.43 19.68
N SER A 217 -4.01 -2.12 19.61
CA SER A 217 -4.58 -2.68 18.39
C SER A 217 -5.95 -2.09 18.07
N VAL A 218 -6.28 -1.97 16.79
CA VAL A 218 -7.62 -1.60 16.31
C VAL A 218 -7.88 -2.23 14.96
N GLY A 219 -9.13 -2.65 14.73
CA GLY A 219 -9.55 -3.24 13.45
C GLY A 219 -8.70 -4.44 13.05
N TRP A 220 -7.81 -4.24 12.07
CA TRP A 220 -7.01 -5.30 11.45
C TRP A 220 -5.68 -5.61 12.16
N GLY A 221 -5.26 -4.82 13.15
CA GLY A 221 -4.02 -5.11 13.87
C GLY A 221 -3.46 -3.93 14.66
N LEU A 222 -2.13 -3.89 14.76
CA LEU A 222 -1.41 -2.89 15.52
C LEU A 222 -1.68 -1.47 14.99
N LYS A 223 -1.98 -0.55 15.89
CA LYS A 223 -2.18 0.87 15.57
C LYS A 223 -0.89 1.48 14.99
N ASP A 224 -1.02 2.44 14.08
CA ASP A 224 0.10 3.00 13.30
C ASP A 224 1.14 3.72 14.19
N GLY A 225 0.74 4.32 15.31
CA GLY A 225 1.65 4.95 16.27
C GLY A 225 2.66 3.96 16.86
N PRO A 226 2.19 2.94 17.61
CA PRO A 226 3.04 1.83 18.09
C PRO A 226 3.80 1.12 16.96
N PHE A 227 3.17 0.90 15.81
CA PHE A 227 3.82 0.29 14.64
C PHE A 227 5.06 1.10 14.20
N PHE A 228 4.94 2.41 14.02
CA PHE A 228 6.07 3.24 13.61
C PHE A 228 7.16 3.35 14.68
N GLU A 229 6.78 3.40 15.95
CA GLU A 229 7.74 3.42 17.06
C GLU A 229 8.60 2.15 17.07
N GLN A 230 7.97 0.97 17.02
CA GLN A 230 8.67 -0.31 16.99
C GLN A 230 9.44 -0.50 15.68
N SER A 231 8.89 -0.06 14.55
CA SER A 231 9.57 -0.13 13.24
C SER A 231 10.87 0.67 13.20
N ALA A 232 10.89 1.87 13.79
CA ALA A 232 12.09 2.68 13.89
C ALA A 232 13.19 1.97 14.71
N GLU A 233 12.81 1.23 15.76
CA GLU A 233 13.75 0.41 16.53
C GLU A 233 14.26 -0.81 15.74
N LEU A 234 13.38 -1.51 15.02
CA LEU A 234 13.77 -2.63 14.14
C LEU A 234 14.79 -2.17 13.08
N MET A 235 14.58 -1.01 12.47
CA MET A 235 15.49 -0.49 11.42
C MET A 235 16.89 -0.15 11.92
N LYS A 236 17.11 0.10 13.22
CA LYS A 236 18.46 0.30 13.77
C LYS A 236 19.35 -0.93 13.64
N SER A 237 18.75 -2.11 13.52
CA SER A 237 19.47 -3.38 13.36
C SER A 237 19.79 -3.73 11.91
N ILE A 238 19.26 -2.98 10.94
CA ILE A 238 19.45 -3.25 9.52
C ILE A 238 20.78 -2.62 9.07
N PRO A 239 21.69 -3.38 8.43
CA PRO A 239 22.92 -2.79 7.91
C PRO A 239 22.62 -1.75 6.81
N GLN A 240 23.36 -0.64 6.83
CA GLN A 240 23.21 0.43 5.85
C GLN A 240 24.19 0.26 4.66
N PRO A 241 23.80 0.63 3.43
CA PRO A 241 22.50 1.22 3.08
C PRO A 241 21.37 0.18 3.05
N PHE A 242 20.14 0.61 3.33
CA PHE A 242 18.97 -0.25 3.28
C PHE A 242 17.82 0.31 2.44
N TYR A 243 16.97 -0.59 1.94
CA TYR A 243 15.70 -0.30 1.28
C TYR A 243 14.57 -0.94 2.09
N THR A 244 13.79 -0.12 2.80
CA THR A 244 12.75 -0.62 3.70
C THR A 244 11.38 -0.09 3.30
N ARG A 245 10.40 -0.99 3.14
CA ARG A 245 8.97 -0.62 3.02
C ARG A 245 8.26 -0.79 4.35
N LEU A 246 7.57 0.26 4.78
CA LEU A 246 6.61 0.27 5.89
C LEU A 246 5.20 0.27 5.32
N ILE A 247 4.35 -0.65 5.79
CA ILE A 247 2.94 -0.74 5.37
C ILE A 247 2.06 -0.46 6.59
N THR A 248 1.40 0.70 6.61
CA THR A 248 0.47 1.09 7.69
C THR A 248 -0.84 0.34 7.59
N LEU A 249 -1.68 0.38 8.64
CA LEU A 249 -2.92 -0.41 8.68
C LEU A 249 -4.12 0.29 9.33
N THR A 250 -3.91 1.31 10.17
CA THR A 250 -5.01 1.90 10.96
C THR A 250 -6.06 2.59 10.10
N ASN A 251 -5.63 3.27 9.02
CA ASN A 251 -6.54 3.94 8.10
C ASN A 251 -7.20 3.00 7.09
N HIS A 252 -7.66 1.82 7.52
CA HIS A 252 -8.28 0.82 6.65
C HIS A 252 -9.80 0.74 6.87
N PHE A 253 -10.56 0.47 5.80
CA PHE A 253 -12.01 0.27 5.89
C PHE A 253 -12.39 -0.79 6.96
N PRO A 254 -13.42 -0.56 7.80
CA PRO A 254 -14.41 0.53 7.77
C PRO A 254 -14.02 1.81 8.54
N PHE A 255 -12.72 2.02 8.78
CA PHE A 255 -12.12 3.18 9.44
C PHE A 255 -12.48 3.28 10.93
N ASP A 256 -12.55 2.13 11.61
CA ASP A 256 -12.78 2.11 13.06
C ASP A 256 -11.56 2.65 13.82
N LEU A 257 -11.84 3.47 14.82
CA LEU A 257 -10.85 4.07 15.72
C LEU A 257 -11.50 4.27 17.09
N ASP A 258 -10.77 3.94 18.15
CA ASP A 258 -11.25 4.11 19.53
C ASP A 258 -11.41 5.60 19.86
N GLU A 259 -12.34 5.93 20.75
CA GLU A 259 -12.67 7.34 21.06
C GLU A 259 -11.48 8.11 21.63
N GLU A 260 -10.63 7.46 22.44
CA GLU A 260 -9.41 8.06 22.99
C GLU A 260 -8.37 8.45 21.92
N ASP A 261 -8.39 7.79 20.76
CA ASP A 261 -7.46 8.01 19.65
C ASP A 261 -7.99 9.05 18.65
N LYS A 262 -9.26 9.45 18.76
CA LYS A 262 -9.86 10.47 17.88
C LYS A 262 -9.38 11.87 18.23
N LEU A 263 -8.47 12.39 17.41
CA LEU A 263 -7.92 13.75 17.54
C LEU A 263 -8.76 14.84 16.84
N ILE A 264 -9.74 14.40 16.03
CA ILE A 264 -10.78 15.23 15.43
C ILE A 264 -12.10 14.47 15.48
N ASP A 265 -13.17 15.24 15.46
CA ASP A 265 -14.53 14.71 15.37
C ASP A 265 -14.75 14.04 14.01
N GLU A 266 -15.67 13.08 13.96
CA GLU A 266 -16.14 12.51 12.70
C GLU A 266 -16.82 13.58 11.84
N TYR A 267 -16.83 13.39 10.51
CA TYR A 267 -17.70 14.20 9.66
C TYR A 267 -19.17 13.83 9.90
N ASP A 268 -20.10 14.74 9.58
CA ASP A 268 -21.52 14.53 9.78
C ASP A 268 -22.23 14.45 8.42
N SER A 269 -22.48 13.21 8.00
CA SER A 269 -23.19 12.89 6.76
C SER A 269 -23.92 11.55 6.88
N LYS A 270 -24.68 11.17 5.84
CA LYS A 270 -25.31 9.85 5.77
C LYS A 270 -24.29 8.70 5.59
N SER A 271 -23.06 8.99 5.20
CA SER A 271 -22.02 7.97 4.98
C SER A 271 -21.19 7.76 6.24
N LYS A 272 -21.50 6.72 7.02
CA LYS A 272 -20.70 6.34 8.20
C LYS A 272 -19.22 6.09 7.84
N THR A 273 -18.97 5.49 6.68
CA THR A 273 -17.61 5.23 6.17
C THR A 273 -16.83 6.53 5.98
N LEU A 274 -17.41 7.53 5.29
CA LEU A 274 -16.74 8.82 5.10
C LEU A 274 -16.57 9.57 6.42
N ASN A 275 -17.57 9.48 7.31
CA ASN A 275 -17.54 10.14 8.60
C ASN A 275 -16.33 9.69 9.45
N LYS A 276 -16.12 8.37 9.51
CA LYS A 276 -15.04 7.72 10.26
C LYS A 276 -13.64 7.85 9.61
N TYR A 277 -13.58 8.09 8.30
CA TYR A 277 -12.31 8.22 7.58
C TYR A 277 -11.44 9.40 8.05
N PHE A 278 -12.05 10.52 8.44
CA PHE A 278 -11.27 11.71 8.82
C PHE A 278 -10.48 11.53 10.12
N PRO A 279 -11.05 10.99 11.22
CA PRO A 279 -10.27 10.66 12.41
C PRO A 279 -9.10 9.71 12.16
N THR A 280 -9.28 8.63 11.38
CA THR A 280 -8.19 7.69 11.07
C THR A 280 -7.08 8.33 10.23
N VAL A 281 -7.46 9.18 9.25
CA VAL A 281 -6.53 10.03 8.50
C VAL A 281 -5.71 10.92 9.44
N ARG A 282 -6.35 11.55 10.42
CA ARG A 282 -5.64 12.39 11.39
C ARG A 282 -4.71 11.56 12.29
N TYR A 283 -5.15 10.38 12.71
CA TYR A 283 -4.34 9.47 13.51
C TYR A 283 -3.08 9.05 12.74
N GLN A 284 -3.22 8.69 11.46
CA GLN A 284 -2.12 8.35 10.58
C GLN A 284 -1.10 9.51 10.42
N ASP A 285 -1.56 10.77 10.34
CA ASP A 285 -0.66 11.95 10.31
C ASP A 285 0.15 12.12 11.60
N GLU A 286 -0.45 11.93 12.78
CA GLU A 286 0.27 12.01 14.06
C GLU A 286 1.20 10.81 14.28
N ALA A 287 0.82 9.61 13.81
CA ALA A 287 1.68 8.44 13.76
C ALA A 287 2.91 8.68 12.85
N LEU A 288 2.71 9.30 11.68
CA LEU A 288 3.80 9.69 10.78
C LEU A 288 4.72 10.76 11.41
N LYS A 289 4.17 11.71 12.15
CA LYS A 289 4.96 12.69 12.91
C LYS A 289 5.82 12.01 13.98
N LEU A 290 5.27 11.04 14.71
CA LEU A 290 6.01 10.22 15.67
C LEU A 290 7.13 9.44 14.96
N PHE A 291 6.84 8.82 13.82
CA PHE A 291 7.83 8.12 13.01
C PHE A 291 9.04 9.01 12.68
N PHE A 292 8.80 10.20 12.11
CA PHE A 292 9.88 11.14 11.77
C PHE A 292 10.64 11.65 12.99
N LYS A 293 10.02 11.72 14.17
CA LYS A 293 10.72 12.00 15.43
C LYS A 293 11.64 10.83 15.80
N LYS A 294 11.14 9.60 15.78
CA LYS A 294 11.92 8.39 16.10
C LYS A 294 13.08 8.17 15.14
N MET A 295 12.89 8.43 13.85
CA MET A 295 13.96 8.36 12.85
C MET A 295 15.10 9.35 13.11
N LYS A 296 14.81 10.51 13.69
CA LYS A 296 15.84 11.48 14.12
C LYS A 296 16.56 11.00 15.37
N GLU A 297 15.81 10.50 16.35
CA GLU A 297 16.36 9.94 17.59
C GLU A 297 17.27 8.73 17.32
N ALA A 298 16.90 7.91 16.34
CA ALA A 298 17.69 6.77 15.87
C ALA A 298 18.90 7.15 15.00
N GLY A 299 19.09 8.44 14.65
CA GLY A 299 20.15 8.89 13.76
C GLY A 299 19.99 8.49 12.29
N LEU A 300 18.84 7.94 11.91
CA LEU A 300 18.57 7.44 10.55
C LEU A 300 17.99 8.51 9.62
N TYR A 301 17.40 9.58 10.14
CA TYR A 301 16.72 10.62 9.33
C TYR A 301 17.64 11.33 8.34
N ASP A 302 18.87 11.69 8.72
CA ASP A 302 19.73 12.54 7.90
C ASP A 302 20.32 11.83 6.67
N ASN A 303 20.50 10.51 6.74
CA ASN A 303 21.05 9.67 5.66
C ASN A 303 19.97 8.86 4.92
N SER A 304 18.70 9.27 5.01
CA SER A 304 17.59 8.55 4.38
C SER A 304 16.80 9.44 3.43
N ILE A 305 16.27 8.82 2.37
CA ILE A 305 15.17 9.34 1.57
C ILE A 305 13.89 8.69 2.07
N PHE A 306 12.86 9.50 2.30
CA PHE A 306 11.52 9.04 2.63
C PHE A 306 10.62 9.22 1.42
N VAL A 307 10.02 8.13 0.96
CA VAL A 307 9.04 8.13 -0.13
C VAL A 307 7.69 7.75 0.48
N LEU A 308 6.83 8.74 0.64
CA LEU A 308 5.49 8.54 1.18
C LEU A 308 4.50 8.47 0.02
N TYR A 309 3.66 7.45 -0.01
CA TYR A 309 2.64 7.31 -1.05
C TYR A 309 1.35 6.74 -0.49
N GLY A 310 0.20 7.18 -1.01
CA GLY A 310 -1.05 6.45 -0.79
C GLY A 310 -1.14 5.28 -1.76
N ASP A 311 -1.59 4.12 -1.28
CA ASP A 311 -1.65 2.89 -2.07
C ASP A 311 -2.86 2.83 -3.00
N HIS A 312 -4.05 3.19 -2.50
CA HIS A 312 -5.29 3.27 -3.28
C HIS A 312 -6.33 4.19 -2.64
N TYR A 313 -7.50 4.29 -3.28
CA TYR A 313 -8.63 5.02 -2.71
C TYR A 313 -9.14 4.35 -1.43
N GLY A 314 -9.50 5.16 -0.42
CA GLY A 314 -10.19 4.68 0.78
C GLY A 314 -11.71 4.78 0.67
N ILE A 315 -12.20 5.82 -0.01
CA ILE A 315 -13.62 6.10 -0.21
C ILE A 315 -14.01 5.73 -1.63
N SER A 316 -14.93 4.77 -1.77
CA SER A 316 -15.47 4.34 -3.07
C SER A 316 -16.62 5.21 -3.55
N GLU A 317 -16.99 5.03 -4.82
CA GLU A 317 -18.13 5.68 -5.48
C GLU A 317 -19.47 5.52 -4.73
N ASN A 318 -19.61 4.48 -3.89
CA ASN A 318 -20.78 4.26 -3.03
C ASN A 318 -21.03 5.40 -2.04
N HIS A 319 -20.05 6.28 -1.86
CA HIS A 319 -20.10 7.39 -0.91
C HIS A 319 -20.13 8.76 -1.59
N ASN A 320 -20.41 8.81 -2.90
CA ASN A 320 -20.35 10.05 -3.71
C ASN A 320 -21.34 11.15 -3.27
N GLU A 321 -22.53 10.81 -2.76
CA GLU A 321 -23.44 11.82 -2.20
C GLU A 321 -22.77 12.56 -1.02
N ALA A 322 -22.18 11.82 -0.09
CA ALA A 322 -21.53 12.38 1.09
C ALA A 322 -20.19 13.06 0.75
N MET A 323 -19.43 12.50 -0.20
CA MET A 323 -18.21 13.12 -0.69
C MET A 323 -18.50 14.45 -1.38
N GLY A 324 -19.59 14.53 -2.15
CA GLY A 324 -20.04 15.76 -2.78
C GLY A 324 -20.46 16.84 -1.78
N GLN A 325 -21.12 16.44 -0.67
CA GLN A 325 -21.42 17.34 0.45
C GLN A 325 -20.15 17.88 1.10
N PHE A 326 -19.16 17.02 1.35
CA PHE A 326 -17.88 17.43 1.95
C PHE A 326 -17.09 18.39 1.06
N LEU A 327 -16.99 18.08 -0.24
CA LEU A 327 -16.25 18.87 -1.21
C LEU A 327 -17.04 20.06 -1.77
N ASN A 328 -18.30 20.22 -1.35
CA ASN A 328 -19.23 21.22 -1.87
C ASN A 328 -19.30 21.23 -3.41
N LYS A 329 -19.40 20.04 -4.01
CA LYS A 329 -19.50 19.86 -5.48
C LYS A 329 -20.20 18.54 -5.82
N GLU A 330 -20.80 18.46 -7.00
CA GLU A 330 -21.31 17.20 -7.53
C GLU A 330 -20.16 16.26 -7.93
N ILE A 331 -20.25 14.98 -7.56
CA ILE A 331 -19.24 13.98 -7.94
C ILE A 331 -19.68 13.31 -9.25
N THR A 332 -19.23 13.90 -10.36
CA THR A 332 -19.39 13.33 -11.71
C THR A 332 -18.34 12.24 -11.98
N PRO A 333 -18.45 11.44 -13.07
CA PRO A 333 -17.39 10.50 -13.45
C PRO A 333 -16.00 11.15 -13.63
N PHE A 334 -15.96 12.41 -14.05
CA PHE A 334 -14.70 13.15 -14.12
C PHE A 334 -14.12 13.43 -12.73
N GLU A 335 -14.96 13.83 -11.77
CA GLU A 335 -14.53 14.07 -10.39
C GLU A 335 -14.14 12.77 -9.69
N GLU A 336 -14.81 11.66 -10.00
CA GLU A 336 -14.42 10.33 -9.51
C GLU A 336 -12.98 9.97 -9.94
N VAL A 337 -12.62 10.25 -11.19
CA VAL A 337 -11.24 10.10 -11.66
C VAL A 337 -10.31 11.02 -10.87
N GLN A 338 -10.68 12.28 -10.61
CA GLN A 338 -9.85 13.17 -9.80
C GLN A 338 -9.67 12.68 -8.36
N LEU A 339 -10.65 11.98 -7.80
CA LEU A 339 -10.58 11.37 -6.46
C LEU A 339 -9.65 10.16 -6.41
N GLN A 340 -9.26 9.55 -7.54
CA GLN A 340 -8.25 8.48 -7.58
C GLN A 340 -6.82 8.97 -7.34
N LYS A 341 -6.60 10.29 -7.16
CA LYS A 341 -5.30 10.83 -6.79
C LYS A 341 -4.92 10.38 -5.38
N VAL A 342 -3.67 9.97 -5.22
CA VAL A 342 -3.06 9.58 -3.93
C VAL A 342 -1.80 10.43 -3.70
N PRO A 343 -1.43 10.77 -2.45
CA PRO A 343 -0.24 11.57 -2.23
C PRO A 343 0.99 10.81 -2.73
N PHE A 344 1.97 11.54 -3.28
CA PHE A 344 3.31 11.02 -3.54
C PHE A 344 4.33 12.10 -3.19
N VAL A 345 5.11 11.84 -2.15
CA VAL A 345 6.01 12.80 -1.53
C VAL A 345 7.38 12.17 -1.37
N VAL A 346 8.40 12.75 -2.00
CA VAL A 346 9.80 12.36 -1.82
C VAL A 346 10.49 13.42 -0.96
N HIS A 347 10.94 13.00 0.22
CA HIS A 347 11.56 13.87 1.22
C HIS A 347 12.96 13.38 1.57
N SER A 348 13.94 14.26 1.42
CA SER A 348 15.31 14.03 1.88
C SER A 348 15.85 15.28 2.57
N ARG A 349 16.73 15.10 3.57
CA ARG A 349 17.42 16.24 4.18
C ARG A 349 18.34 16.88 3.14
N GLY A 350 18.13 18.18 2.91
CA GLY A 350 18.86 18.96 1.91
C GLY A 350 18.00 19.36 0.71
N ASP A 351 16.83 18.73 0.55
CA ASP A 351 15.86 19.08 -0.50
C ASP A 351 15.23 20.44 -0.18
N ARG A 352 15.91 21.51 -0.57
CA ARG A 352 15.24 22.79 -0.75
C ARG A 352 14.42 22.68 -2.03
N SER A 353 13.20 22.17 -1.91
CA SER A 353 12.20 22.31 -2.95
C SER A 353 12.02 23.80 -3.25
N THR A 354 12.63 24.25 -4.34
CA THR A 354 12.29 25.50 -5.03
C THR A 354 11.27 25.20 -6.13
N SER A 355 10.31 24.31 -5.91
CA SER A 355 9.27 24.03 -6.92
C SER A 355 8.08 24.98 -6.76
N LYS A 356 8.30 26.25 -7.13
CA LYS A 356 7.38 26.86 -8.09
C LYS A 356 7.80 26.33 -9.46
N ARG A 357 7.16 25.28 -9.93
CA ARG A 357 7.22 24.91 -11.35
C ARG A 357 5.79 24.53 -11.76
N ASN A 358 5.26 25.45 -12.58
CA ASN A 358 4.00 25.54 -13.29
C ASN A 358 3.05 24.35 -13.21
#